data_AF-A0A4Y4B9N6-F1
#
_entry.id   AF-A0A4Y4B9N6-F1
#
_cell.length_a   1.000
_cell.length_b   1.000
_cell.length_c   1.000
_cell.angle_alpha   90.00
_cell.angle_beta   90.00
_cell.angle_gamma   90.00
#
_symmetry.space_group_name_H-M   'P 1'
#
loop_
_entity.id
_entity.type
_entity.pdbx_description
1 polymer ?
#
loop_
_entity_poly.entity_id
_entity_poly.type
_entity_poly.pdbx_seq_one_letter_code
_entity_poly.pdbx_strand_id
1 'polypeptide(L)'
;MDVAAVVVSIIAVLIAGIGTSLANRRSKEALRESRKAVTTALWSGLQEAIQRLVAFDPTVEPVGERLANLRIAMIDLADEYTDWEGLDTWLEAERALGATIARQVMDAAQPGDSVDQRLKNLDPLMSWTQALSQNVRRFRATGYDAKALAKLEAHARDLIKQIHERHGWELPPTSNPRLEPLS
;
A
#
# COMPACT_ATOMS: atom_id res chain seq x y z
N MET A 1 -7.94 -66.87 -14.01
CA MET A 1 -7.53 -65.56 -14.57
C MET A 1 -7.85 -64.38 -13.64
N ASP A 2 -8.59 -64.59 -12.53
CA ASP A 2 -9.02 -63.48 -11.65
C ASP A 2 -7.93 -62.86 -10.76
N VAL A 3 -6.98 -63.66 -10.25
CA VAL A 3 -5.97 -63.15 -9.28
C VAL A 3 -5.04 -62.12 -9.93
N ALA A 4 -4.63 -62.35 -11.18
CA ALA A 4 -3.76 -61.42 -11.90
C ALA A 4 -4.45 -60.08 -12.19
N ALA A 5 -5.74 -60.09 -12.53
CA ALA A 5 -6.52 -58.88 -12.78
C ALA A 5 -6.69 -58.04 -11.51
N VAL A 6 -6.93 -58.67 -10.36
CA VAL A 6 -7.03 -58.00 -9.06
C VAL A 6 -5.72 -57.33 -8.66
N VAL A 7 -4.58 -58.02 -8.83
CA VAL A 7 -3.25 -57.47 -8.51
C VAL A 7 -2.93 -56.27 -9.40
N VAL A 8 -3.19 -56.37 -10.70
CA VAL A 8 -2.99 -55.26 -11.65
C VAL A 8 -3.88 -54.06 -11.29
N SER A 9 -5.15 -54.31 -10.91
CA SER A 9 -6.06 -53.25 -10.49
C SER A 9 -5.60 -52.53 -9.22
N ILE A 10 -5.10 -53.26 -8.21
CA ILE A 10 -4.59 -52.67 -6.95
C ILE A 10 -3.36 -51.80 -7.23
N ILE A 11 -2.43 -52.29 -8.06
CA ILE A 11 -1.24 -51.53 -8.44
C ILE A 11 -1.62 -50.27 -9.23
N ALA A 12 -2.57 -50.37 -10.16
CA ALA A 12 -3.06 -49.21 -10.92
C ALA A 12 -3.68 -48.14 -10.00
N VAL A 13 -4.48 -48.55 -9.02
CA VAL A 13 -5.08 -47.63 -8.03
C VAL A 13 -4.01 -46.97 -7.16
N LEU A 14 -2.99 -47.72 -6.72
CA LEU A 14 -1.88 -47.16 -5.93
C LEU A 14 -1.07 -46.14 -6.73
N ILE A 15 -0.74 -46.44 -7.99
CA ILE A 15 -0.02 -45.52 -8.88
C ILE A 15 -0.85 -44.26 -9.13
N ALA A 16 -2.15 -44.40 -9.41
CA ALA A 16 -3.05 -43.27 -9.61
C ALA A 16 -3.22 -42.41 -8.36
N GLY A 17 -3.33 -43.03 -7.18
CA GLY A 17 -3.42 -42.34 -5.89
C GLY A 17 -2.15 -41.55 -5.56
N ILE A 18 -0.97 -42.14 -5.76
CA ILE A 18 0.32 -41.47 -5.56
C ILE A 18 0.48 -40.31 -6.56
N GLY A 19 0.16 -40.53 -7.84
CA GLY A 19 0.24 -39.51 -8.88
C GLY A 19 -0.66 -38.31 -8.60
N THR A 20 -1.90 -38.56 -8.18
CA THR A 20 -2.87 -37.50 -7.84
C THR A 20 -2.45 -36.72 -6.59
N SER A 21 -1.93 -37.42 -5.56
CA SER A 21 -1.41 -36.78 -4.34
C SER A 21 -0.22 -35.87 -4.63
N LEU A 22 0.74 -36.34 -5.45
CA LEU A 22 1.91 -35.56 -5.83
C LEU A 22 1.56 -34.36 -6.71
N ALA A 23 0.62 -34.53 -7.66
CA ALA A 23 0.11 -33.44 -8.49
C ALA A 23 -0.63 -32.38 -7.65
N ASN A 24 -1.47 -32.80 -6.70
CA ASN A 24 -2.15 -31.90 -5.77
C ASN A 24 -1.17 -31.15 -4.87
N ARG A 25 -0.09 -31.81 -4.41
CA ARG A 25 0.96 -31.16 -3.62
C ARG A 25 1.70 -30.10 -4.43
N ARG A 26 2.16 -30.43 -5.63
CA ARG A 26 2.85 -29.47 -6.53
C ARG A 26 1.95 -28.31 -6.93
N SER A 27 0.68 -28.56 -7.22
CA SER A 27 -0.29 -27.51 -7.52
C SER A 27 -0.48 -26.56 -6.34
N LYS A 28 -0.62 -27.08 -5.12
CA LYS A 28 -0.69 -26.26 -3.90
C LYS A 28 0.58 -25.47 -3.63
N GLU A 29 1.75 -26.07 -3.86
CA GLU A 29 3.05 -25.38 -3.73
C GLU A 29 3.16 -24.25 -4.76
N ALA A 30 2.85 -24.50 -6.04
CA ALA A 30 2.84 -23.49 -7.10
C ALA A 30 1.85 -22.35 -6.82
N LEU A 31 0.64 -22.66 -6.33
CA LEU A 31 -0.34 -21.64 -5.93
C LEU A 31 0.17 -20.78 -4.76
N ARG A 32 0.84 -21.38 -3.78
CA ARG A 32 1.44 -20.66 -2.66
C ARG A 32 2.57 -19.74 -3.12
N GLU A 33 3.46 -20.24 -3.98
CA GLU A 33 4.54 -19.45 -4.55
C GLU A 33 4.00 -18.31 -5.41
N SER A 34 2.97 -18.57 -6.21
CA SER A 34 2.28 -17.55 -7.01
C SER A 34 1.66 -16.45 -6.13
N ARG A 35 0.92 -16.81 -5.07
CA ARG A 35 0.36 -15.82 -4.13
C ARG A 35 1.45 -15.02 -3.41
N LYS A 36 2.53 -15.69 -3.02
CA LYS A 36 3.69 -15.04 -2.41
C LYS A 36 4.36 -14.05 -3.39
N ALA A 37 4.41 -14.39 -4.68
CA ALA A 37 4.95 -13.52 -5.71
C ALA A 37 4.06 -12.28 -5.92
N VAL A 38 2.73 -12.45 -5.99
CA VAL A 38 1.76 -11.35 -6.10
C VAL A 38 1.89 -10.38 -4.92
N THR A 39 1.79 -10.90 -3.70
CA THR A 39 1.92 -10.07 -2.48
C THR A 39 3.28 -9.36 -2.42
N THR A 40 4.38 -10.05 -2.75
CA THR A 40 5.72 -9.45 -2.84
C THR A 40 5.79 -8.33 -3.86
N ALA A 41 5.14 -8.49 -5.02
CA ALA A 41 5.09 -7.48 -6.07
C ALA A 41 4.32 -6.24 -5.60
N LEU A 42 3.15 -6.42 -4.95
CA LEU A 42 2.34 -5.30 -4.43
C LEU A 42 3.11 -4.45 -3.40
N TRP A 43 3.73 -5.10 -2.41
CA TRP A 43 4.56 -4.38 -1.43
C TRP A 43 5.74 -3.67 -2.07
N SER A 44 6.31 -4.24 -3.13
CA SER A 44 7.44 -3.63 -3.83
C SER A 44 7.00 -2.47 -4.71
N GLY A 45 5.85 -2.59 -5.38
CA GLY A 45 5.23 -1.51 -6.16
C GLY A 45 4.85 -0.32 -5.29
N LEU A 46 4.28 -0.54 -4.11
CA LEU A 46 4.02 0.54 -3.15
C LEU A 46 5.32 1.20 -2.67
N GLN A 47 6.35 0.42 -2.33
CA GLN A 47 7.65 0.99 -1.97
C GLN A 47 8.26 1.80 -3.12
N GLU A 48 8.19 1.31 -4.36
CA GLU A 48 8.69 2.01 -5.53
C GLU A 48 7.95 3.34 -5.75
N ALA A 49 6.62 3.36 -5.60
CA ALA A 49 5.82 4.58 -5.68
C ALA A 49 6.21 5.59 -4.58
N ILE A 50 6.44 5.13 -3.34
CA ILE A 50 6.93 5.97 -2.24
C ILE A 50 8.35 6.50 -2.54
N GLN A 51 9.25 5.68 -3.05
CA GLN A 51 10.63 6.10 -3.37
C GLN A 51 10.68 7.16 -4.45
N ARG A 52 9.72 7.19 -5.39
CA ARG A 52 9.60 8.28 -6.38
C ARG A 52 9.24 9.64 -5.77
N LEU A 53 8.78 9.67 -4.53
CA LEU A 53 8.53 10.90 -3.77
C LEU A 53 9.76 11.34 -2.98
N VAL A 54 10.77 10.48 -2.83
CA VAL A 54 12.03 10.84 -2.20
C VAL A 54 12.78 11.78 -3.13
N ALA A 55 13.18 12.95 -2.62
CA ALA A 55 13.80 14.04 -3.37
C ALA A 55 12.90 14.68 -4.47
N PHE A 56 11.60 14.42 -4.44
CA PHE A 56 10.63 15.12 -5.29
C PHE A 56 10.41 16.56 -4.81
N ASP A 57 10.46 17.51 -5.74
CA ASP A 57 10.12 18.92 -5.49
C ASP A 57 8.80 19.30 -6.20
N PRO A 58 7.66 19.37 -5.49
CA PRO A 58 6.36 19.70 -6.10
C PRO A 58 6.28 21.13 -6.63
N THR A 59 7.28 21.98 -6.39
CA THR A 59 7.31 23.37 -6.86
C THR A 59 7.78 23.48 -8.32
N VAL A 60 8.50 22.48 -8.81
CA VAL A 60 9.09 22.46 -10.16
C VAL A 60 8.80 21.19 -10.94
N GLU A 61 8.33 20.13 -10.28
CA GLU A 61 8.00 18.84 -10.88
C GLU A 61 6.48 18.55 -10.83
N PRO A 62 5.91 17.83 -11.81
CA PRO A 62 4.48 17.54 -11.86
C PRO A 62 4.04 16.58 -10.73
N VAL A 63 3.29 17.12 -9.76
CA VAL A 63 2.81 16.37 -8.58
C VAL A 63 1.70 15.36 -8.89
N GLY A 64 0.87 15.64 -9.90
CA GLY A 64 -0.33 14.85 -10.19
C GLY A 64 -0.03 13.38 -10.51
N GLU A 65 0.98 13.13 -11.35
CA GLU A 65 1.35 11.77 -11.76
C GLU A 65 1.91 10.96 -10.59
N ARG A 66 2.76 11.56 -9.75
CA ARG A 66 3.38 10.85 -8.62
C ARG A 66 2.37 10.49 -7.54
N LEU A 67 1.46 11.41 -7.21
CA LEU A 67 0.38 11.13 -6.27
C LEU A 67 -0.62 10.12 -6.82
N ALA A 68 -0.88 10.12 -8.13
CA ALA A 68 -1.73 9.11 -8.77
C ALA A 68 -1.09 7.72 -8.70
N ASN A 69 0.20 7.60 -9.00
CA ASN A 69 0.94 6.35 -8.90
C ASN A 69 0.98 5.80 -7.47
N LEU A 70 1.17 6.67 -6.48
CA LEU A 70 1.09 6.29 -5.07
C LEU A 70 -0.31 5.76 -4.72
N ARG A 71 -1.36 6.48 -5.13
CA ARG A 71 -2.75 6.07 -4.87
C ARG A 71 -3.06 4.70 -5.47
N ILE A 72 -2.67 4.46 -6.71
CA ILE A 72 -2.92 3.18 -7.39
C ILE A 72 -2.24 2.05 -6.59
N ALA A 73 -0.96 2.20 -6.26
CA ALA A 73 -0.24 1.18 -5.51
C ALA A 73 -0.79 0.94 -4.08
N MET A 74 -1.36 1.96 -3.45
CA MET A 74 -2.05 1.83 -2.17
C MET A 74 -3.36 1.04 -2.29
N ILE A 75 -4.16 1.32 -3.32
CA ILE A 75 -5.42 0.61 -3.59
C ILE A 75 -5.13 -0.86 -3.91
N ASP A 76 -4.19 -1.13 -4.82
CA ASP A 76 -3.84 -2.51 -5.22
C ASP A 76 -3.39 -3.34 -4.01
N LEU A 77 -2.69 -2.71 -3.04
CA LEU A 77 -2.30 -3.38 -1.81
C LEU A 77 -3.50 -3.62 -0.88
N ALA A 78 -4.37 -2.63 -0.68
CA ALA A 78 -5.55 -2.76 0.16
C ALA A 78 -6.53 -3.83 -0.38
N ASP A 79 -6.70 -3.90 -1.70
CA ASP A 79 -7.58 -4.86 -2.38
C ASP A 79 -7.09 -6.32 -2.25
N GLU A 80 -5.79 -6.55 -2.10
CA GLU A 80 -5.25 -7.90 -1.82
C GLU A 80 -5.37 -8.27 -0.34
N TYR A 81 -5.23 -7.29 0.56
CA TYR A 81 -5.20 -7.50 2.02
C TYR A 81 -6.54 -7.16 2.67
N THR A 82 -7.63 -7.71 2.15
CA THR A 82 -9.00 -7.47 2.65
C THR A 82 -9.23 -7.96 4.09
N ASP A 83 -8.37 -8.84 4.60
CA ASP A 83 -8.40 -9.34 5.98
C ASP A 83 -7.69 -8.40 6.98
N TRP A 84 -6.99 -7.37 6.50
CA TRP A 84 -6.34 -6.36 7.34
C TRP A 84 -7.28 -5.17 7.53
N GLU A 85 -8.14 -5.28 8.55
CA GLU A 85 -9.09 -4.22 8.90
C GLU A 85 -8.39 -2.86 9.11
N GLY A 86 -8.88 -1.83 8.42
CA GLY A 86 -8.36 -0.46 8.50
C GLY A 86 -7.07 -0.19 7.70
N LEU A 87 -6.57 -1.16 6.91
CA LEU A 87 -5.45 -0.92 6.01
C LEU A 87 -5.82 0.11 4.93
N ASP A 88 -6.99 -0.03 4.33
CA ASP A 88 -7.54 0.88 3.32
C ASP A 88 -7.74 2.29 3.89
N THR A 89 -8.34 2.42 5.08
CA THR A 89 -8.61 3.70 5.72
C THR A 89 -7.33 4.41 6.13
N TRP A 90 -6.33 3.68 6.63
CA TRP A 90 -5.01 4.23 6.93
C TRP A 90 -4.30 4.70 5.66
N LEU A 91 -4.23 3.87 4.61
CA LEU A 91 -3.55 4.24 3.37
C LEU A 91 -4.21 5.46 2.70
N GLU A 92 -5.54 5.54 2.74
CA GLU A 92 -6.28 6.70 2.24
C GLU A 92 -5.99 7.96 3.08
N ALA A 93 -5.87 7.83 4.41
CA ALA A 93 -5.47 8.94 5.28
C ALA A 93 -4.03 9.41 4.96
N GLU A 94 -3.09 8.49 4.74
CA GLU A 94 -1.71 8.83 4.34
C GLU A 94 -1.67 9.50 2.96
N ARG A 95 -2.48 9.02 2.00
CA ARG A 95 -2.61 9.65 0.68
C ARG A 95 -3.09 11.11 0.80
N ALA A 96 -4.13 11.34 1.61
CA ALA A 96 -4.67 12.68 1.85
C ALA A 96 -3.65 13.58 2.58
N LEU A 97 -2.90 13.04 3.53
CA LEU A 97 -1.82 13.74 4.23
C LEU A 97 -0.71 14.14 3.24
N GLY A 98 -0.25 13.22 2.40
CA GLY A 98 0.76 13.50 1.37
C GLY A 98 0.34 14.63 0.42
N ALA A 99 -0.92 14.63 -0.03
CA ALA A 99 -1.46 15.70 -0.86
C ALA A 99 -1.53 17.05 -0.11
N THR A 100 -1.91 17.03 1.17
CA THR A 100 -1.97 18.22 2.04
C THR A 100 -0.58 18.82 2.23
N ILE A 101 0.43 17.98 2.51
CA ILE A 101 1.81 18.41 2.68
C ILE A 101 2.37 18.92 1.34
N ALA A 102 2.12 18.25 0.23
CA ALA A 102 2.57 18.71 -1.08
C ALA A 102 2.02 20.12 -1.40
N ARG A 103 0.74 20.37 -1.11
CA ARG A 103 0.15 21.71 -1.22
C ARG A 103 0.85 22.71 -0.31
N GLN A 104 1.14 22.35 0.94
CA GLN A 104 1.88 23.21 1.87
C GLN A 104 3.26 23.60 1.31
N VAL A 105 3.99 22.65 0.72
CA VAL A 105 5.30 22.94 0.09
C VAL A 105 5.13 23.91 -1.08
N MET A 106 4.13 23.67 -1.94
CA MET A 106 3.86 24.54 -3.10
C MET A 106 3.47 25.95 -2.68
N ASP A 107 2.62 26.11 -1.67
CA ASP A 107 2.18 27.42 -1.16
C ASP A 107 3.30 28.18 -0.42
N ALA A 108 4.27 27.47 0.14
CA ALA A 108 5.42 28.08 0.83
C ALA A 108 6.55 28.51 -0.11
N ALA A 109 6.55 28.06 -1.36
CA ALA A 109 7.63 28.31 -2.31
C ALA A 109 7.57 29.73 -2.87
N GLN A 110 8.70 30.46 -2.81
CA GLN A 110 8.81 31.82 -3.34
C GLN A 110 9.84 31.92 -4.47
N PRO A 111 9.57 32.77 -5.49
CA PRO A 111 10.60 33.13 -6.47
C PRO A 111 11.82 33.75 -5.78
N GLY A 112 12.99 33.15 -5.96
CA GLY A 112 14.24 33.62 -5.36
C GLY A 112 14.64 32.95 -4.04
N ASP A 113 13.88 31.95 -3.56
CA ASP A 113 14.29 31.13 -2.42
C ASP A 113 15.70 30.56 -2.61
N SER A 114 16.55 30.71 -1.58
CA SER A 114 17.86 30.07 -1.52
C SER A 114 17.72 28.54 -1.46
N VAL A 115 18.80 27.82 -1.77
CA VAL A 115 18.82 26.35 -1.68
C VAL A 115 18.41 25.87 -0.28
N ASP A 116 18.94 26.51 0.77
CA ASP A 116 18.62 26.14 2.16
C ASP A 116 17.14 26.37 2.50
N GLN A 117 16.54 27.47 2.02
CA GLN A 117 15.13 27.75 2.25
C GLN A 117 14.24 26.75 1.51
N ARG A 118 14.61 26.35 0.28
CA ARG A 118 13.90 25.30 -0.46
C ARG A 118 13.96 23.96 0.25
N LEU A 119 15.15 23.54 0.72
CA LEU A 119 15.29 22.30 1.47
C LEU A 119 14.46 22.32 2.77
N LYS A 120 14.43 23.45 3.47
CA LYS A 120 13.60 23.63 4.67
C LYS A 120 12.10 23.57 4.35
N ASN A 121 11.67 24.14 3.22
CA ASN A 121 10.28 24.07 2.78
C ASN A 121 9.89 22.64 2.35
N LEU A 122 10.82 21.87 1.78
CA LEU A 122 10.62 20.48 1.35
C LEU A 122 10.63 19.45 2.49
N ASP A 123 11.27 19.78 3.61
CA ASP A 123 11.47 18.86 4.74
C ASP A 123 10.20 18.14 5.22
N PRO A 124 9.02 18.78 5.35
CA PRO A 124 7.80 18.08 5.75
C PRO A 124 7.42 16.93 4.80
N LEU A 125 7.57 17.14 3.48
CA LEU A 125 7.25 16.13 2.48
C LEU A 125 8.27 14.99 2.49
N MET A 126 9.56 15.32 2.63
CA MET A 126 10.63 14.33 2.74
C MET A 126 10.48 13.47 3.99
N SER A 127 10.23 14.10 5.13
CA SER A 127 10.03 13.43 6.43
C SER A 127 8.81 12.51 6.40
N TRP A 128 7.68 12.97 5.87
CA TRP A 128 6.50 12.13 5.68
C TRP A 128 6.77 10.93 4.77
N THR A 129 7.44 11.15 3.62
CA THR A 129 7.77 10.08 2.66
C THR A 129 8.65 9.01 3.32
N GLN A 130 9.64 9.41 4.11
CA GLN A 130 10.51 8.49 4.85
C GLN A 130 9.73 7.71 5.90
N ALA A 131 8.89 8.37 6.70
CA ALA A 131 8.07 7.72 7.71
C ALA A 131 7.10 6.70 7.08
N LEU A 132 6.42 7.06 6.00
CA LEU A 132 5.54 6.16 5.25
C LEU A 132 6.32 4.96 4.71
N SER A 133 7.49 5.19 4.10
CA SER A 133 8.36 4.10 3.62
C SER A 133 8.72 3.12 4.73
N GLN A 134 9.07 3.61 5.92
CA GLN A 134 9.43 2.78 7.07
C GLN A 134 8.23 1.99 7.59
N ASN A 135 7.07 2.62 7.74
CA ASN A 135 5.85 1.97 8.21
C ASN A 135 5.42 0.83 7.28
N VAL A 136 5.42 1.08 5.96
CA VAL A 136 5.11 0.05 4.95
C VAL A 136 6.11 -1.11 4.98
N ARG A 137 7.42 -0.83 5.11
CA ARG A 137 8.44 -1.89 5.26
C ARG A 137 8.22 -2.69 6.54
N ARG A 138 7.84 -2.04 7.62
CA ARG A 138 7.56 -2.69 8.90
C ARG A 138 6.36 -3.62 8.78
N PHE A 139 5.23 -3.15 8.24
CA PHE A 139 4.05 -4.00 8.02
C PHE A 139 4.35 -5.19 7.12
N ARG A 140 5.13 -5.00 6.05
CA ARG A 140 5.59 -6.11 5.21
C ARG A 140 6.41 -7.15 5.99
N ALA A 141 7.24 -6.71 6.93
CA ALA A 141 8.15 -7.58 7.68
C ALA A 141 7.47 -8.27 8.88
N THR A 142 6.62 -7.54 9.61
CA THR A 142 6.02 -7.99 10.88
C THR A 142 4.59 -8.50 10.73
N GLY A 143 3.92 -8.20 9.61
CA GLY A 143 2.51 -8.50 9.38
C GLY A 143 1.57 -7.48 10.04
N TYR A 144 0.30 -7.85 10.10
CA TYR A 144 -0.80 -7.03 10.58
C TYR A 144 -0.69 -6.67 12.07
N ASP A 145 -0.86 -5.39 12.38
CA ASP A 145 -1.00 -4.86 13.74
C ASP A 145 -2.12 -3.81 13.74
N ALA A 146 -3.32 -4.24 14.14
CA ALA A 146 -4.52 -3.40 14.17
C ALA A 146 -4.34 -2.14 15.03
N LYS A 147 -3.61 -2.24 16.15
CA LYS A 147 -3.41 -1.11 17.06
C LYS A 147 -2.44 -0.09 16.45
N ALA A 148 -1.40 -0.57 15.79
CA ALA A 148 -0.48 0.30 15.07
C ALA A 148 -1.18 1.02 13.91
N LEU A 149 -1.99 0.30 13.12
CA LEU A 149 -2.76 0.89 12.00
C LEU A 149 -3.72 1.97 12.48
N ALA A 150 -4.57 1.67 13.47
CA ALA A 150 -5.51 2.65 14.01
C ALA A 150 -4.81 3.91 14.56
N LYS A 151 -3.64 3.73 15.20
CA LYS A 151 -2.84 4.85 15.70
C LYS A 151 -2.25 5.69 14.56
N LEU A 152 -1.74 5.05 13.51
CA LEU A 152 -1.19 5.74 12.35
C LEU A 152 -2.29 6.50 11.59
N GLU A 153 -3.45 5.89 11.40
CA GLU A 153 -4.61 6.53 10.78
C GLU A 153 -5.04 7.78 11.57
N ALA A 154 -5.26 7.64 12.88
CA ALA A 154 -5.66 8.77 13.72
C ALA A 154 -4.63 9.91 13.65
N HIS A 155 -3.34 9.57 13.72
CA HIS A 155 -2.26 10.54 13.62
C HIS A 155 -2.23 11.25 12.26
N ALA A 156 -2.41 10.53 11.15
CA ALA A 156 -2.46 11.13 9.83
C ALA A 156 -3.64 12.11 9.70
N ARG A 157 -4.82 11.73 10.19
CA ARG A 157 -6.01 12.61 10.21
C ARG A 157 -5.79 13.85 11.06
N ASP A 158 -5.15 13.72 12.21
CA ASP A 158 -4.89 14.85 13.10
C ASP A 158 -3.86 15.82 12.49
N LEU A 159 -2.82 15.31 11.81
CA LEU A 159 -1.89 16.14 11.07
C LEU A 159 -2.57 16.90 9.93
N ILE A 160 -3.46 16.23 9.17
CA ILE A 160 -4.26 16.90 8.14
C ILE A 160 -5.04 18.07 8.73
N LYS A 161 -5.73 17.85 9.86
CA LYS A 161 -6.50 18.93 10.52
C LYS A 161 -5.59 20.08 10.95
N GLN A 162 -4.49 19.79 11.63
CA GLN A 162 -3.56 20.81 12.12
C GLN A 162 -2.96 21.64 10.98
N ILE A 163 -2.63 21.02 9.83
CA ILE A 163 -2.12 21.75 8.67
C ILE A 163 -3.21 22.63 8.08
N HIS A 164 -4.42 22.11 7.85
CA HIS A 164 -5.53 22.91 7.31
C HIS A 164 -5.87 24.10 8.24
N GLU A 165 -5.96 23.88 9.54
CA GLU A 165 -6.21 24.92 10.54
C GLU A 165 -5.13 26.01 10.51
N ARG A 166 -3.85 25.61 10.48
CA ARG A 166 -2.71 26.55 10.42
C ARG A 166 -2.74 27.43 9.18
N HIS A 167 -3.19 26.88 8.05
CA HIS A 167 -3.22 27.58 6.76
C HIS A 167 -4.58 28.22 6.44
N GLY A 168 -5.59 28.08 7.31
CA GLY A 168 -6.94 28.58 7.08
C GLY A 168 -7.66 27.90 5.90
N TRP A 169 -7.30 26.64 5.60
CA TRP A 169 -7.92 25.87 4.54
C TRP A 169 -9.14 25.07 5.06
N GLU A 170 -10.11 24.83 4.18
CA GLU A 170 -11.20 23.90 4.47
C GLU A 170 -10.68 22.47 4.54
N LEU A 171 -11.23 21.67 5.46
CA LEU A 171 -10.88 20.26 5.56
C LEU A 171 -11.28 19.50 4.30
N PRO A 172 -10.49 18.49 3.87
CA PRO A 172 -10.87 17.65 2.75
C PRO A 172 -12.22 16.98 3.05
N PRO A 173 -13.18 17.01 2.10
CA PRO A 173 -14.47 16.37 2.31
C PRO A 173 -14.29 14.86 2.46
N THR A 174 -14.81 14.30 3.55
CA THR A 174 -14.81 12.85 3.81
C THR A 174 -16.03 12.14 3.22
N SER A 175 -17.00 12.91 2.72
CA SER A 175 -18.17 12.41 2.02
C SER A 175 -18.60 13.42 0.96
N ASN A 176 -19.27 12.93 -0.09
CA ASN A 176 -19.90 13.79 -1.07
C ASN A 176 -21.42 13.65 -0.90
N PRO A 177 -22.16 14.73 -0.55
CA PRO A 177 -23.59 14.64 -0.30
C PRO A 177 -24.41 14.26 -1.55
N ARG A 178 -23.80 14.24 -2.74
CA ARG A 178 -24.42 13.77 -3.99
C ARG A 178 -24.20 12.28 -4.26
N LEU A 179 -23.40 11.61 -3.44
CA LEU A 179 -23.06 10.19 -3.58
C LEU A 179 -23.54 9.46 -2.34
N GLU A 180 -24.33 8.41 -2.53
CA GLU A 180 -24.72 7.51 -1.45
C GLU A 180 -23.59 6.49 -1.26
N PRO A 181 -22.93 6.44 -0.09
CA PRO A 181 -21.91 5.44 0.17
C PRO A 181 -22.56 4.05 0.23
N LEU A 182 -21.90 3.05 -0.34
CA LEU A 182 -22.30 1.66 -0.17
C LEU A 182 -22.08 1.28 1.30
N SER A 183 -23.17 0.95 1.99
CA SER A 183 -23.19 0.46 3.37
C SER A 183 -22.75 -1.00 3.47
#